data_AF-A0A1Y6FD99-F1
#
_entry.id   AF-A0A1Y6FD99-F1
#
_cell.length_a   1.000
_cell.length_b   1.000
_cell.length_c   1.000
_cell.angle_alpha   90.00
_cell.angle_beta   90.00
_cell.angle_gamma   90.00
#
_symmetry.space_group_name_H-M   'P 1'
#
loop_
_entity.id
_entity.type
_entity.pdbx_description
1 polymer ?
#
loop_
_entity_poly.entity_id
_entity_poly.type
_entity_poly.pdbx_seq_one_letter_code
_entity_poly.pdbx_strand_id
1 'polypeptide(L)'
;MSNEKIFDPFFKFNQLSEMWDKQVTGLLYNLTDNKEFVRTASSGLNTYSFYLERLRKNQEQIAALLNIPTKKDVANAAKLSIQTEEKIDILEEQIWKLQDSVSSISKENVGMFEEILNIVMQMKNEFQKMAQEVAETQKMNDDLQELRKEIERGLIEIEREKQKKEPGKKQDKDQVLTGINKIK
;
A
#
# COMPACT_ATOMS: atom_id res chain seq x y z
N MET A 1 19.33 79.71 50.95
CA MET A 1 19.35 78.40 50.28
C MET A 1 19.45 77.32 51.35
N SER A 2 18.35 76.61 51.60
CA SER A 2 18.32 75.45 52.51
C SER A 2 17.32 74.46 51.94
N ASN A 3 17.82 73.43 51.27
CA ASN A 3 17.02 72.35 50.69
C ASN A 3 16.35 71.55 51.81
N GLU A 4 15.09 71.84 52.08
CA GLU A 4 14.22 71.00 52.90
C GLU A 4 14.02 69.68 52.15
N LYS A 5 14.78 68.65 52.55
CA LYS A 5 14.58 67.29 52.06
C LYS A 5 13.20 66.84 52.50
N ILE A 6 12.30 66.75 51.53
CA ILE A 6 10.96 66.17 51.62
C ILE A 6 11.07 64.87 52.42
N PHE A 7 10.47 64.85 53.60
CA PHE A 7 10.40 63.68 54.45
C PHE A 7 9.53 62.63 53.77
N ASP A 8 10.15 61.56 53.28
CA ASP A 8 9.46 60.46 52.60
C ASP A 8 9.17 59.32 53.59
N PRO A 9 7.90 59.05 53.94
CA PRO A 9 7.50 57.95 54.83
C PRO A 9 7.88 56.56 54.28
N PHE A 10 7.98 56.41 52.95
CA PHE A 10 8.34 55.13 52.33
C PHE A 10 9.79 54.75 52.60
N PHE A 11 10.69 55.73 52.75
CA PHE A 11 12.09 55.48 53.10
C PHE A 11 12.24 54.83 54.48
N LYS A 12 11.42 55.24 55.47
CA LYS A 12 11.42 54.63 56.81
C LYS A 12 10.81 53.23 56.82
N PHE A 13 9.76 53.00 56.02
CA PHE A 13 9.17 51.67 55.87
C PHE A 13 10.18 50.69 55.24
N ASN A 14 10.88 51.13 54.19
CA ASN A 14 11.94 50.33 53.56
C ASN A 14 13.08 50.03 54.54
N GLN A 15 13.51 51.00 55.35
CA GLN A 15 14.54 50.76 56.37
C GLN A 15 14.09 49.76 57.44
N LEU A 16 12.83 49.83 57.86
CA LEU A 16 12.26 48.86 58.80
C LEU A 16 12.18 47.46 58.17
N SER A 17 11.77 47.36 56.90
CA SER A 17 11.76 46.12 56.13
C SER A 17 13.16 45.52 56.04
N GLU A 18 14.17 46.31 55.68
CA GLU A 18 15.57 45.85 55.61
C GLU A 18 16.10 45.39 56.96
N MET A 19 15.73 46.06 58.06
CA MET A 19 16.09 45.62 59.41
C MET A 19 15.39 44.31 59.78
N TRP A 20 14.13 44.16 59.41
CA TRP A 20 13.36 42.93 59.60
C TRP A 20 13.97 41.77 58.81
N ASP A 21 14.29 41.99 57.54
CA ASP A 21 14.91 41.00 56.66
C ASP A 21 16.26 40.56 57.21
N LYS A 22 17.09 41.49 57.70
CA LYS A 22 18.38 41.15 58.33
C LYS A 22 18.21 40.34 59.61
N GLN A 23 17.22 40.66 60.44
CA GLN A 23 16.94 39.91 61.67
C GLN A 23 16.43 38.50 61.37
N VAL A 24 15.47 38.37 60.45
CA VAL A 24 14.94 37.07 60.00
C VAL A 24 16.04 36.24 59.36
N THR A 25 16.84 36.85 58.49
CA THR A 25 17.96 36.19 57.83
C THR A 25 19.00 35.72 58.85
N GLY A 26 19.37 36.55 59.82
CA GLY A 26 20.30 36.16 60.90
C GLY A 26 19.78 35.02 61.77
N LEU A 27 18.49 35.02 62.10
CA LEU A 27 17.84 33.92 62.82
C LEU A 27 17.81 32.63 61.99
N LEU A 28 17.48 32.72 60.70
CA LEU A 28 17.49 31.58 59.78
C LEU A 28 18.90 31.00 59.66
N TYR A 29 19.93 31.84 59.49
CA TYR A 29 21.32 31.37 59.46
C TYR A 29 21.69 30.65 60.75
N ASN A 30 21.39 31.21 61.92
CA ASN A 30 21.69 30.57 63.21
C ASN A 30 20.94 29.25 63.42
N LEU A 31 19.71 29.14 62.93
CA LEU A 31 18.91 27.92 63.00
C LEU A 31 19.39 26.87 61.99
N THR A 32 19.74 27.28 60.76
CA THR A 32 20.22 26.39 59.70
C THR A 32 21.65 25.90 59.94
N ASP A 33 22.50 26.71 60.57
CA ASP A 33 23.87 26.31 60.95
C ASP A 33 23.89 25.28 62.09
N ASN A 34 22.79 25.16 62.84
CA ASN A 34 22.62 24.13 63.85
C ASN A 34 22.19 22.79 63.21
N LYS A 35 23.15 21.88 63.05
CA LYS A 35 22.95 20.53 62.49
C LYS A 35 21.85 19.72 63.19
N GLU A 36 21.66 19.88 64.50
CA GLU A 36 20.61 19.18 65.25
C GLU A 36 19.21 19.75 64.96
N PHE A 37 19.10 21.07 64.75
CA PHE A 37 17.86 21.69 64.29
C PHE A 37 17.49 21.22 62.89
N VAL A 38 18.44 21.23 61.94
CA VAL A 38 18.21 20.76 60.57
C VAL A 38 17.78 19.29 60.55
N ARG A 39 18.41 18.42 61.36
CA ARG A 39 18.04 17.01 61.47
C ARG A 39 16.65 16.81 62.08
N THR A 40 16.30 17.59 63.10
CA THR A 40 14.98 17.55 63.75
C THR A 40 13.89 18.07 62.82
N ALA A 41 14.15 19.18 62.13
CA ALA A 41 13.27 19.74 61.12
C ALA A 41 13.07 18.76 59.95
N SER A 42 14.14 18.12 59.45
CA SER A 42 14.04 17.08 58.42
C SER A 42 13.21 15.88 58.88
N SER A 43 13.40 15.41 60.12
CA SER A 43 12.58 14.33 60.71
C SER A 43 11.11 14.74 60.89
N GLY A 44 10.87 15.99 61.28
CA GLY A 44 9.53 16.57 61.39
C GLY A 44 8.84 16.71 60.04
N LEU A 45 9.58 17.15 59.01
CA LEU A 45 9.10 17.22 57.63
C LEU A 45 8.79 15.83 57.05
N ASN A 46 9.60 14.82 57.35
CA ASN A 46 9.33 13.43 56.97
C ASN A 46 8.08 12.86 57.67
N THR A 47 7.87 13.24 58.92
CA THR A 47 6.66 12.85 59.66
C THR A 47 5.43 13.56 59.08
N TYR A 48 5.57 14.85 58.77
CA TYR A 48 4.52 15.65 58.15
C TYR A 48 4.15 15.14 56.75
N SER A 49 5.13 14.74 55.93
CA SER A 49 4.87 14.15 54.62
C SER A 49 4.11 12.82 54.73
N PHE A 50 4.44 11.97 55.70
CA PHE A 50 3.69 10.75 55.99
C PHE A 50 2.22 11.03 56.37
N TYR A 51 1.97 12.05 57.20
CA TYR A 51 0.60 12.47 57.52
C TYR A 51 -0.15 13.03 56.31
N LEU A 52 0.51 13.83 55.48
CA LEU A 52 -0.07 14.34 54.23
C LEU A 52 -0.43 13.22 53.26
N GLU A 53 0.43 12.20 53.12
CA GLU A 53 0.12 11.02 52.31
C GLU A 53 -1.10 10.26 52.83
N ARG A 54 -1.23 10.13 54.15
CA ARG A 54 -2.38 9.47 54.78
C ARG A 54 -3.67 10.26 54.58
N LEU A 55 -3.61 11.59 54.71
CA LEU A 55 -4.74 12.48 54.41
C LEU A 55 -5.14 12.39 52.94
N ARG A 56 -4.17 12.36 52.02
CA ARG A 56 -4.42 12.18 50.59
C ARG A 56 -5.11 10.84 50.29
N LYS A 57 -4.66 9.74 50.90
CA LYS A 57 -5.28 8.41 50.76
C LYS A 57 -6.70 8.38 51.33
N ASN A 58 -6.94 8.99 52.48
CA ASN A 58 -8.29 9.08 53.06
C ASN A 58 -9.21 9.95 52.19
N GLN A 59 -8.68 11.06 51.64
CA GLN A 59 -9.42 11.89 50.70
C GLN A 59 -9.78 11.11 49.44
N GLU A 60 -8.88 10.28 48.90
CA GLU A 60 -9.17 9.39 47.76
C GLU A 60 -10.28 8.37 48.10
N GLN A 61 -10.29 7.81 49.31
CA GLN A 61 -11.35 6.89 49.76
C GLN A 61 -12.71 7.58 49.94
N ILE A 62 -12.73 8.79 50.53
CA ILE A 62 -13.95 9.58 50.70
C ILE A 62 -14.47 10.04 49.33
N ALA A 63 -13.57 10.45 48.44
CA ALA A 63 -13.93 10.83 47.07
C ALA A 63 -14.51 9.63 46.29
N ALA A 64 -13.96 8.43 46.48
CA ALA A 64 -14.53 7.21 45.91
C ALA A 64 -15.94 6.91 46.44
N LEU A 65 -16.20 7.13 47.74
CA LEU A 65 -17.54 6.93 48.32
C LEU A 65 -18.55 7.98 47.84
N LEU A 66 -18.12 9.24 47.70
CA LEU A 66 -18.95 10.37 47.28
C LEU A 66 -19.00 10.54 45.76
N ASN A 67 -18.33 9.65 45.01
CA ASN A 67 -18.21 9.70 43.55
C ASN A 67 -17.67 11.05 43.03
N ILE A 68 -16.80 11.69 43.80
CA ILE A 68 -16.17 12.96 43.47
C ILE A 68 -14.88 12.66 42.68
N PRO A 69 -14.66 13.25 41.50
CA PRO A 69 -13.47 12.99 40.71
C PRO A 69 -12.21 13.43 41.46
N THR A 70 -11.24 12.54 41.62
CA THR A 70 -9.94 12.89 42.22
C THR A 70 -9.04 13.53 41.18
N LYS A 71 -7.99 14.26 41.62
CA LYS A 71 -6.98 14.82 40.71
C LYS A 71 -6.33 13.73 39.83
N LYS A 72 -6.24 12.50 40.34
CA LYS A 72 -5.71 11.35 39.61
C LYS A 72 -6.65 10.91 38.49
N ASP A 73 -7.96 10.92 38.73
CA ASP A 73 -8.95 10.53 37.72
C ASP A 73 -9.01 11.56 36.59
N VAL A 74 -8.94 12.86 36.92
CA VAL A 74 -8.84 13.93 35.91
C VAL A 74 -7.56 13.81 35.08
N ALA A 75 -6.42 13.54 35.73
CA ALA A 75 -5.15 13.32 35.03
C ALA A 75 -5.19 12.07 34.13
N ASN A 76 -5.81 10.99 34.59
CA ASN A 76 -5.98 9.77 33.80
C ASN A 76 -6.93 9.98 32.62
N ALA A 77 -8.05 10.68 32.82
CA ALA A 77 -8.97 11.03 31.75
C ALA A 77 -8.29 11.91 30.70
N ALA A 78 -7.52 12.92 31.12
CA ALA A 78 -6.73 13.75 30.22
C ALA A 78 -5.68 12.91 29.46
N LYS A 79 -4.97 12.01 30.14
CA LYS A 79 -4.01 11.10 29.50
C LYS A 79 -4.68 10.17 28.48
N LEU A 80 -5.83 9.60 28.82
CA LEU A 80 -6.60 8.76 27.90
C LEU A 80 -7.11 9.57 26.71
N SER A 81 -7.51 10.83 26.93
CA SER A 81 -7.92 11.74 25.86
C SER A 81 -6.77 12.00 24.89
N ILE A 82 -5.59 12.37 25.40
CA ILE A 82 -4.39 12.59 24.58
C ILE A 82 -4.03 11.31 23.80
N GLN A 83 -4.03 10.15 24.46
CA GLN A 83 -3.76 8.87 23.78
C GLN A 83 -4.81 8.52 22.73
N THR A 84 -6.05 8.97 22.91
CA THR A 84 -7.12 8.74 21.93
C THR A 84 -6.97 9.67 20.74
N GLU A 85 -6.61 10.93 20.97
CA GLU A 85 -6.25 11.91 19.94
C GLU A 85 -5.11 11.39 19.06
N GLU A 86 -3.99 10.97 19.67
CA GLU A 86 -2.85 10.37 18.95
C GLU A 86 -3.25 9.16 18.10
N LYS A 87 -4.15 8.31 18.62
CA LYS A 87 -4.65 7.14 17.88
C LYS A 87 -5.59 7.51 16.75
N ILE A 88 -6.42 8.55 16.92
CA ILE A 88 -7.31 9.07 15.89
C ILE A 88 -6.47 9.64 14.74
N ASP A 89 -5.41 10.39 15.05
CA ASP A 89 -4.51 10.96 14.05
C ASP A 89 -3.84 9.86 13.19
N ILE A 90 -3.37 8.78 13.83
CA ILE A 90 -2.79 7.63 13.11
C ILE A 90 -3.83 6.96 12.21
N LEU A 91 -5.07 6.80 12.69
CA LEU A 91 -6.15 6.23 11.88
C LEU A 91 -6.51 7.13 10.69
N GLU A 92 -6.53 8.45 10.89
CA GLU A 92 -6.75 9.39 9.81
C GLU A 92 -5.66 9.28 8.75
N GLU A 93 -4.38 9.25 9.14
CA GLU A 93 -3.26 9.06 8.21
C GLU A 93 -3.38 7.74 7.43
N GLN A 94 -3.79 6.67 8.10
CA GLN A 94 -4.02 5.37 7.44
C GLN A 94 -5.18 5.42 6.44
N ILE A 95 -6.27 6.13 6.76
CA ILE A 95 -7.40 6.32 5.85
C ILE A 95 -6.96 7.10 4.61
N TRP A 96 -6.19 8.18 4.79
CA TRP A 96 -5.65 8.94 3.66
C TRP A 96 -4.75 8.08 2.76
N LYS A 97 -3.82 7.31 3.33
CA LYS A 97 -2.96 6.38 2.58
C LYS A 97 -3.78 5.31 1.85
N LEU A 98 -4.85 4.81 2.46
CA LEU A 98 -5.72 3.82 1.86
C LEU A 98 -6.50 4.43 0.67
N GLN A 99 -7.02 5.65 0.83
CA GLN A 99 -7.71 6.37 -0.23
C GLN A 99 -6.78 6.61 -1.42
N ASP A 100 -5.54 7.04 -1.17
CA ASP A 100 -4.54 7.25 -2.21
C ASP A 100 -4.18 5.94 -2.93
N SER A 101 -4.01 4.85 -2.18
CA SER A 101 -3.73 3.52 -2.74
C SER A 101 -4.88 3.00 -3.60
N VAL A 102 -6.14 3.19 -3.17
CA VAL A 102 -7.31 2.80 -3.96
C VAL A 102 -7.43 3.65 -5.22
N SER A 103 -7.15 4.95 -5.12
CA SER A 103 -7.14 5.86 -6.26
C SER A 103 -6.06 5.48 -7.28
N SER A 104 -4.85 5.14 -6.83
CA SER A 104 -3.77 4.69 -7.72
C SER A 104 -4.11 3.36 -8.39
N ILE A 105 -4.62 2.38 -7.64
CA ILE A 105 -5.05 1.08 -8.18
C ILE A 105 -6.18 1.27 -9.20
N SER A 106 -7.15 2.14 -8.91
CA SER A 106 -8.24 2.41 -9.85
C SER A 106 -7.72 3.01 -11.16
N LYS A 107 -6.75 3.94 -11.10
CA LYS A 107 -6.15 4.53 -12.30
C LYS A 107 -5.35 3.52 -13.10
N GLU A 108 -4.54 2.70 -12.41
CA GLU A 108 -3.75 1.64 -13.01
C GLU A 108 -4.65 0.59 -13.68
N ASN A 109 -5.71 0.14 -13.00
CA ASN A 109 -6.67 -0.81 -13.56
C ASN A 109 -7.36 -0.24 -14.80
N VAL A 110 -7.78 1.04 -14.78
CA VAL A 110 -8.39 1.68 -15.96
C VAL A 110 -7.43 1.71 -17.14
N GLY A 111 -6.16 2.06 -16.93
CA GLY A 111 -5.13 2.02 -17.97
C GLY A 111 -4.91 0.61 -18.52
N MET A 112 -4.83 -0.39 -17.63
CA MET A 112 -4.70 -1.80 -18.03
C MET A 112 -5.92 -2.27 -18.85
N PHE A 113 -7.14 -1.86 -18.47
CA PHE A 113 -8.34 -2.18 -19.26
C PHE A 113 -8.33 -1.52 -20.64
N GLU A 114 -7.81 -0.30 -20.76
CA GLU A 114 -7.65 0.37 -22.06
C GLU A 114 -6.64 -0.37 -22.96
N GLU A 115 -5.52 -0.81 -22.39
CA GLU A 115 -4.54 -1.65 -23.10
C GLU A 115 -5.15 -2.98 -23.55
N ILE A 116 -5.90 -3.66 -22.67
CA ILE A 116 -6.61 -4.90 -23.00
C ILE A 116 -7.61 -4.65 -24.15
N LEU A 117 -8.39 -3.57 -24.09
CA LEU A 117 -9.32 -3.23 -25.16
C LEU A 117 -8.61 -2.99 -26.50
N ASN A 118 -7.46 -2.31 -26.49
CA ASN A 118 -6.66 -2.09 -27.68
C ASN A 118 -6.12 -3.41 -28.25
N ILE A 119 -5.61 -4.31 -27.41
CA ILE A 119 -5.16 -5.65 -27.82
C ILE A 119 -6.32 -6.46 -28.40
N VAL A 120 -7.49 -6.44 -27.77
CA VAL A 120 -8.70 -7.13 -28.27
C VAL A 120 -9.14 -6.57 -29.63
N MET A 121 -9.09 -5.24 -29.82
CA MET A 121 -9.38 -4.63 -31.12
C MET A 121 -8.36 -5.01 -32.19
N GLN A 122 -7.07 -5.04 -31.85
CA GLN A 122 -6.02 -5.52 -32.76
C GLN A 122 -6.24 -6.98 -33.15
N MET A 123 -6.46 -7.86 -32.18
CA MET A 123 -6.76 -9.27 -32.44
C MET A 123 -8.00 -9.44 -33.32
N LYS A 124 -9.07 -8.68 -33.08
CA LYS A 124 -10.27 -8.73 -33.92
C LYS A 124 -9.95 -8.35 -35.37
N ASN A 125 -9.16 -7.30 -35.57
CA ASN A 125 -8.76 -6.85 -36.92
C ASN A 125 -7.86 -7.88 -37.60
N GLU A 126 -6.90 -8.47 -36.89
CA GLU A 126 -6.05 -9.54 -37.40
C GLU A 126 -6.86 -10.79 -37.74
N PHE A 127 -7.84 -11.16 -36.90
CA PHE A 127 -8.71 -12.29 -37.16
C PHE A 127 -9.59 -12.07 -38.40
N GLN A 128 -10.08 -10.85 -38.62
CA GLN A 128 -10.80 -10.50 -39.85
C GLN A 128 -9.90 -10.59 -41.09
N LYS A 129 -8.67 -10.10 -41.02
CA LYS A 129 -7.70 -10.24 -42.11
C LYS A 129 -7.37 -11.70 -42.39
N MET A 130 -7.12 -12.48 -41.35
CA MET A 130 -6.85 -13.91 -41.48
C MET A 130 -8.03 -14.66 -42.10
N ALA A 131 -9.26 -14.36 -41.69
CA ALA A 131 -10.45 -14.93 -42.31
C ALA A 131 -10.56 -14.60 -43.80
N GLN A 132 -10.16 -13.38 -44.19
CA GLN A 132 -10.12 -12.96 -45.59
C GLN A 132 -9.01 -13.67 -46.38
N GLU A 133 -7.79 -13.76 -45.84
CA GLU A 133 -6.67 -14.50 -46.45
C GLU A 133 -6.99 -16.00 -46.60
N VAL A 134 -7.68 -16.60 -45.63
CA VAL A 134 -8.17 -17.98 -45.73
C VAL A 134 -9.19 -18.12 -46.87
N ALA A 135 -10.12 -17.16 -47.02
CA ALA A 135 -11.06 -17.18 -48.14
C ALA A 135 -10.37 -17.03 -49.51
N GLU A 136 -9.33 -16.20 -49.61
CA GLU A 136 -8.53 -16.01 -50.81
C GLU A 136 -7.70 -17.26 -51.16
N THR A 137 -7.07 -17.89 -50.17
CA THR A 137 -6.32 -19.15 -50.37
C THR A 137 -7.24 -20.32 -50.73
N GLN A 138 -8.46 -20.36 -50.18
CA GLN A 138 -9.48 -21.34 -50.57
C GLN A 138 -9.83 -21.21 -52.06
N LYS A 139 -10.07 -19.98 -52.54
CA LYS A 139 -10.31 -19.73 -53.97
C LYS A 139 -9.12 -20.13 -54.84
N MET A 140 -7.90 -19.77 -54.43
CA MET A 140 -6.70 -20.15 -55.17
C MET A 140 -6.52 -21.67 -55.23
N ASN A 141 -6.89 -22.39 -54.17
CA ASN A 141 -6.87 -23.85 -54.16
C ASN A 141 -7.93 -24.45 -55.10
N ASP A 142 -9.13 -23.86 -55.15
CA ASP A 142 -10.17 -24.28 -56.10
C ASP A 142 -9.71 -24.08 -57.56
N ASP A 143 -9.10 -22.93 -57.86
CA ASP A 143 -8.53 -22.63 -59.19
C ASP A 143 -7.40 -23.61 -59.57
N LEU A 144 -6.52 -23.96 -58.61
CA LEU A 144 -5.48 -24.97 -58.83
C LEU A 144 -6.06 -26.37 -59.05
N GLN A 145 -7.14 -26.74 -58.37
CA GLN A 145 -7.83 -28.00 -58.63
C GLN A 145 -8.48 -28.02 -60.01
N GLU A 146 -9.00 -26.89 -60.49
CA GLU A 146 -9.56 -26.78 -61.83
C GLU A 146 -8.48 -26.91 -62.90
N LEU A 147 -7.36 -26.20 -62.78
CA LEU A 147 -6.20 -26.34 -63.66
C LEU A 147 -5.66 -27.78 -63.67
N ARG A 148 -5.59 -28.43 -62.49
CA ARG A 148 -5.17 -29.83 -62.40
C ARG A 148 -6.10 -30.75 -63.21
N LYS A 149 -7.42 -30.54 -63.13
CA LYS A 149 -8.39 -31.29 -63.94
C LYS A 149 -8.25 -31.00 -65.43
N GLU A 150 -7.96 -29.75 -65.80
CA GLU A 150 -7.76 -29.36 -67.20
C GLU A 150 -6.48 -29.98 -67.78
N ILE A 151 -5.39 -29.98 -67.03
CA ILE A 151 -4.13 -30.65 -67.40
C ILE A 151 -4.35 -32.17 -67.51
N GLU A 152 -5.05 -32.80 -66.56
CA GLU A 152 -5.40 -34.23 -66.64
C GLU A 152 -6.22 -34.55 -67.91
N ARG A 153 -7.19 -33.71 -68.27
CA ARG A 153 -7.95 -33.86 -69.53
C ARG A 153 -7.06 -33.71 -70.76
N GLY A 154 -6.20 -32.68 -70.79
CA GLY A 154 -5.26 -32.45 -71.89
C GLY A 154 -4.25 -33.59 -72.08
N LEU A 155 -3.75 -34.17 -70.98
CA LEU A 155 -2.89 -35.36 -71.02
C LEU A 155 -3.63 -36.56 -71.63
N ILE A 156 -4.87 -36.82 -71.23
CA ILE A 156 -5.71 -37.89 -71.79
C ILE A 156 -5.95 -37.66 -73.30
N GLU A 157 -6.16 -36.43 -73.73
CA GLU A 157 -6.32 -36.08 -75.14
C GLU A 157 -5.03 -36.31 -75.95
N ILE A 158 -3.88 -35.88 -75.44
CA ILE A 158 -2.56 -36.14 -76.05
C ILE A 158 -2.29 -37.65 -76.14
N GLU A 159 -2.66 -38.42 -75.12
CA GLU A 159 -2.47 -39.86 -75.10
C GLU A 159 -3.39 -40.58 -76.11
N ARG A 160 -4.62 -40.09 -76.30
CA ARG A 160 -5.51 -40.53 -77.40
C ARG A 160 -5.00 -40.14 -78.78
N GLU A 161 -4.35 -38.99 -78.94
CA GLU A 161 -3.73 -38.58 -80.21
C GLU A 161 -2.47 -39.41 -80.54
N LYS A 162 -1.68 -39.79 -79.54
CA LYS A 162 -0.54 -40.71 -79.71
C LYS A 162 -0.98 -42.11 -80.12
N GLN A 163 -2.07 -42.63 -79.55
CA GLN A 163 -2.66 -43.92 -79.96
C GLN A 163 -3.24 -43.92 -81.39
N LYS A 164 -3.57 -42.75 -81.96
CA LYS A 164 -4.00 -42.62 -83.37
C LYS A 164 -2.84 -42.52 -84.37
N LYS A 165 -1.59 -42.31 -83.93
CA LYS A 165 -0.41 -42.10 -84.80
C LYS A 165 0.53 -43.31 -84.95
N GLU A 166 0.23 -44.45 -84.34
CA GLU A 166 0.88 -45.72 -84.69
C GLU A 166 -0.09 -46.75 -85.28
N PRO A 167 -0.15 -46.85 -86.63
CA PRO A 167 -0.49 -48.08 -87.31
C PRO A 167 0.74 -48.66 -88.03
N GLY A 168 1.19 -49.82 -87.56
CA GLY A 168 1.60 -50.94 -88.42
C GLY A 168 2.96 -50.92 -89.11
N LYS A 169 3.86 -51.81 -88.66
CA LYS A 169 4.65 -52.66 -89.57
C LYS A 169 4.22 -54.11 -89.40
N LYS A 170 3.74 -54.72 -90.49
CA LYS A 170 3.36 -56.14 -90.61
C LYS A 170 4.49 -56.95 -91.25
N GLN A 171 4.33 -58.27 -91.09
CA GLN A 171 4.81 -59.42 -91.89
C GLN A 171 6.04 -60.13 -91.33
N ASP A 172 6.16 -61.46 -91.32
CA ASP A 172 5.29 -62.63 -91.52
C ASP A 172 6.22 -63.85 -91.34
N LYS A 173 5.68 -65.02 -90.98
CA LYS A 173 6.09 -66.39 -91.39
C LYS A 173 5.94 -67.47 -90.33
N ASP A 174 5.29 -68.52 -90.80
CA ASP A 174 4.93 -69.80 -90.21
C ASP A 174 6.07 -70.58 -89.53
N GLN A 175 5.69 -71.39 -88.54
CA GLN A 175 5.99 -72.84 -88.34
C GLN A 175 5.79 -73.19 -86.85
N VAL A 176 4.70 -73.87 -86.45
CA VAL A 176 4.51 -75.33 -86.47
C VAL A 176 5.46 -76.06 -85.49
N LEU A 177 4.93 -76.44 -84.31
CA LEU A 177 4.98 -77.77 -83.67
C LEU A 177 5.10 -77.74 -82.13
N THR A 178 4.20 -78.52 -81.51
CA THR A 178 4.40 -79.36 -80.30
C THR A 178 5.03 -78.67 -79.08
N GLY A 179 4.33 -78.50 -77.97
CA GLY A 179 3.67 -79.54 -77.22
C GLY A 179 4.26 -79.58 -75.81
N ILE A 180 3.55 -80.27 -74.91
CA ILE A 180 4.03 -80.81 -73.63
C ILE A 180 3.97 -79.87 -72.42
N ASN A 181 2.98 -80.18 -71.58
CA ASN A 181 2.96 -80.31 -70.12
C ASN A 181 3.43 -79.15 -69.22
N LYS A 182 2.60 -78.64 -68.31
CA LYS A 182 2.11 -79.22 -67.02
C LYS A 182 3.13 -79.02 -65.87
N ILE A 183 2.59 -78.65 -64.70
CA ILE A 183 3.11 -78.89 -63.34
C ILE A 183 4.16 -77.84 -62.90
N LYS A 184 4.15 -77.22 -61.72
CA LYS A 184 3.50 -77.47 -60.41
C LYS A 184 3.35 -76.14 -59.68
#